data_AF-A0A0C9VKU3-F1
#
_entry.id   AF-A0A0C9VKU3-F1
#
_cell.length_a   1.000
_cell.length_b   1.000
_cell.length_c   1.000
_cell.angle_alpha   90.00
_cell.angle_beta   90.00
_cell.angle_gamma   90.00
#
_symmetry.space_group_name_H-M   'P 1'
#
loop_
_entity.id
_entity.type
_entity.pdbx_description
1 polymer ?
#
loop_
_entity_poly.entity_id
_entity_poly.type
_entity_poly.pdbx_seq_one_letter_code
_entity_poly.pdbx_strand_id
1 'polypeptide(L)'
;MAKFSILFAFSALAIQAIALPYYRSLAGLSERELEGILPRLNVVTPPPPPPGPSNDTCVKLVNDAAHPFMPLQDGDIRGPCPGLNTLASHGYLPRNGIATPAQIINAVQDAWITALRSSLPTPRCLLMEILLPI
;
A
#
# COMPACT_ATOMS: atom_id res chain seq x y z
N MET A 1 -30.84 -25.63 -16.64
CA MET A 1 -29.54 -25.29 -17.28
C MET A 1 -28.72 -24.26 -16.49
N ALA A 2 -29.31 -23.17 -15.98
CA ALA A 2 -28.59 -22.15 -15.20
C ALA A 2 -27.83 -22.67 -13.95
N LYS A 3 -28.40 -23.64 -13.20
CA LYS A 3 -27.75 -24.21 -12.00
C LYS A 3 -26.42 -24.92 -12.29
N PHE A 4 -26.33 -25.62 -13.43
CA PHE A 4 -25.09 -26.29 -13.85
C PHE A 4 -24.03 -25.29 -14.33
N SER A 5 -24.44 -24.22 -15.01
CA SER A 5 -23.55 -23.11 -15.37
C SER A 5 -22.94 -22.41 -14.15
N ILE A 6 -23.74 -22.21 -13.09
CA ILE A 6 -23.26 -21.59 -11.85
C ILE A 6 -22.25 -22.50 -11.14
N LEU A 7 -22.55 -23.80 -11.01
CA LEU A 7 -21.62 -24.77 -10.41
C LEU A 7 -20.30 -24.87 -11.18
N PHE A 8 -20.36 -24.86 -12.52
CA PHE A 8 -19.17 -24.90 -13.37
C PHE A 8 -18.35 -23.60 -13.29
N ALA A 9 -19.01 -22.44 -13.18
CA ALA A 9 -18.33 -21.17 -12.98
C ALA A 9 -17.63 -21.09 -11.61
N PHE A 10 -18.28 -21.58 -10.55
CA PHE A 10 -17.67 -21.67 -9.21
C PHE A 10 -16.48 -22.64 -9.17
N SER A 11 -16.57 -23.79 -9.84
CA SER A 11 -15.43 -24.73 -9.90
C SER A 11 -14.26 -24.15 -10.70
N ALA A 12 -14.52 -23.44 -11.80
CA ALA A 12 -13.49 -22.78 -12.61
C ALA A 12 -12.79 -21.64 -11.83
N LEU A 13 -13.53 -20.89 -11.01
CA LEU A 13 -12.96 -19.82 -10.17
C LEU A 13 -12.11 -20.37 -9.01
N ALA A 14 -12.52 -21.51 -8.44
CA ALA A 14 -11.75 -22.17 -7.38
C ALA A 14 -10.38 -22.66 -7.86
N ILE A 15 -10.24 -23.07 -9.13
CA ILE A 15 -8.96 -23.51 -9.70
C ILE A 15 -7.95 -22.35 -9.78
N GLN A 16 -8.41 -21.11 -10.01
CA GLN A 16 -7.53 -19.93 -10.10
C GLN A 16 -6.92 -19.53 -8.74
N ALA A 17 -7.58 -19.86 -7.62
CA ALA A 17 -7.07 -19.52 -6.28
C ALA A 17 -5.92 -20.46 -5.81
N ILE A 18 -5.80 -21.65 -6.41
CA ILE A 18 -4.76 -22.64 -6.07
C ILE A 18 -3.57 -22.57 -7.05
N ALA A 19 -3.76 -21.90 -8.20
CA ALA A 19 -2.84 -21.91 -9.33
C ALA A 19 -1.71 -20.86 -9.29
N LEU A 20 -1.56 -20.10 -8.20
CA LEU A 20 -0.43 -19.16 -8.01
C LEU A 20 0.54 -19.63 -6.91
N PRO A 21 1.21 -20.79 -7.04
CA PRO A 21 2.22 -21.24 -6.08
C PRO A 21 3.45 -20.32 -6.04
N TYR A 22 3.63 -19.46 -7.05
CA TYR A 22 4.77 -18.55 -7.17
C TYR A 22 4.84 -17.48 -6.08
N TYR A 23 3.71 -17.13 -5.45
CA TYR A 23 3.64 -16.10 -4.41
C TYR A 23 3.30 -16.66 -3.01
N ARG A 24 3.51 -17.97 -2.78
CA ARG A 24 3.39 -18.52 -1.43
C ARG A 24 4.61 -18.14 -0.60
N SER A 25 4.35 -17.80 0.67
CA SER A 25 5.42 -17.63 1.65
C SER A 25 6.18 -18.95 1.83
N LEU A 26 7.51 -18.87 1.93
CA LEU A 26 8.35 -20.01 2.36
C LEU A 26 8.27 -20.26 3.86
N ALA A 27 7.68 -19.33 4.62
CA ALA A 27 7.51 -19.48 6.06
C ALA A 27 6.59 -20.67 6.37
N GLY A 28 7.08 -21.60 7.20
CA GLY A 28 6.32 -22.77 7.65
C GLY A 28 6.60 -24.07 6.87
N LEU A 29 7.48 -24.06 5.87
CA LEU A 29 7.95 -25.28 5.20
C LEU A 29 8.99 -26.03 6.04
N SER A 30 9.04 -27.35 5.91
CA SER A 30 10.12 -28.15 6.47
C SER A 30 11.41 -27.95 5.68
N GLU A 31 12.55 -28.20 6.32
CA GLU A 31 13.87 -27.99 5.71
C GLU A 31 14.07 -28.79 4.42
N ARG A 32 13.53 -30.02 4.35
CA ARG A 32 13.59 -30.85 3.15
C ARG A 32 12.78 -30.30 1.98
N GLU A 33 11.62 -29.71 2.27
CA GLU A 33 10.80 -29.06 1.23
C GLU A 33 11.51 -27.81 0.72
N LEU A 34 12.14 -27.06 1.63
CA LEU A 34 12.92 -25.88 1.30
C LEU A 34 14.12 -26.23 0.41
N GLU A 35 14.86 -27.30 0.72
CA GLU A 35 15.97 -27.78 -0.12
C GLU A 35 15.52 -28.16 -1.55
N GLY A 36 14.30 -28.67 -1.71
CA GLY A 36 13.73 -28.95 -3.03
C GLY A 36 13.32 -27.70 -3.82
N ILE A 37 12.96 -26.62 -3.13
CA ILE A 37 12.41 -25.38 -3.71
C ILE A 37 13.50 -24.34 -3.99
N LEU A 38 14.43 -24.11 -3.04
CA LEU A 38 15.44 -23.05 -3.13
C LEU A 38 16.25 -23.05 -4.44
N PRO A 39 16.72 -24.21 -4.97
CA PRO A 39 17.50 -24.23 -6.20
C PRO A 39 16.71 -23.80 -7.45
N ARG A 40 15.37 -23.79 -7.37
CA ARG A 40 14.46 -23.42 -8.46
C ARG A 40 14.00 -21.97 -8.36
N LEU A 41 14.33 -21.28 -7.27
CA LEU A 41 13.99 -19.87 -7.09
C LEU A 41 15.02 -19.01 -7.80
N ASN A 42 14.53 -18.07 -8.60
CA ASN A 42 15.35 -16.99 -9.09
C ASN A 42 15.64 -16.04 -7.94
N VAL A 43 16.90 -15.92 -7.55
CA VAL A 43 17.34 -14.92 -6.59
C VAL A 43 17.16 -13.55 -7.23
N VAL A 44 16.15 -12.82 -6.79
CA VAL A 44 15.99 -11.42 -7.14
C VAL A 44 16.92 -10.63 -6.24
N THR A 45 17.86 -9.87 -6.83
CA THR A 45 18.68 -8.92 -6.07
C THR A 45 17.75 -8.01 -5.30
N PRO A 46 17.89 -7.90 -3.96
CA PRO A 46 16.94 -7.16 -3.17
C PRO A 46 16.91 -5.71 -3.66
N PRO A 47 15.72 -5.13 -3.87
CA PRO A 47 15.61 -3.72 -4.18
C PRO A 47 16.25 -2.88 -3.06
N PRO A 48 16.54 -1.59 -3.31
CA PRO A 48 17.00 -0.69 -2.25
C PRO A 48 16.09 -0.82 -1.02
N PRO A 49 16.66 -0.67 0.18
CA PRO A 49 15.92 -0.85 1.42
C PRO A 49 14.69 0.08 1.42
N PRO A 50 13.57 -0.36 2.02
CA PRO A 50 12.39 0.46 2.11
C PRO A 50 12.72 1.78 2.85
N PRO A 51 11.99 2.87 2.55
CA PRO A 51 12.11 4.08 3.34
C PRO A 51 11.90 3.79 4.83
N GLY A 52 12.68 4.47 5.66
CA GLY A 52 12.54 4.39 7.12
C GLY A 52 11.22 4.99 7.61
N PRO A 53 10.98 4.90 8.93
CA PRO A 53 9.83 5.57 9.55
C PRO A 53 9.88 7.09 9.34
N SER A 54 8.72 7.72 9.19
CA SER A 54 8.61 9.18 9.17
C SER A 54 9.15 9.77 10.47
N ASN A 55 9.91 10.87 10.34
CA ASN A 55 10.40 11.65 11.47
C ASN A 55 9.30 12.49 12.13
N ASP A 56 8.19 12.72 11.44
CA ASP A 56 7.05 13.48 11.93
C ASP A 56 5.79 12.62 11.90
N THR A 57 5.41 12.14 13.07
CA THR A 57 4.22 11.31 13.30
C THR A 57 3.09 12.10 13.92
N CYS A 58 3.21 13.43 14.01
CA CYS A 58 2.18 14.29 14.56
C CYS A 58 0.91 14.28 13.70
N VAL A 59 -0.24 14.50 14.34
CA VAL A 59 -1.48 14.79 13.60
C VAL A 59 -1.29 16.10 12.83
N LYS A 60 -1.49 16.05 11.53
CA LYS A 60 -1.45 17.22 10.64
C LYS A 60 -2.67 17.21 9.72
N LEU A 61 -3.05 18.38 9.22
CA LEU A 61 -4.06 18.49 8.18
C LEU A 61 -3.46 17.93 6.88
N VAL A 62 -4.01 16.81 6.39
CA VAL A 62 -3.52 16.12 5.18
C VAL A 62 -4.33 16.46 3.92
N ASN A 63 -5.47 17.15 4.09
CA ASN A 63 -6.20 17.75 2.98
C ASN A 63 -5.96 19.27 3.02
N ASP A 64 -4.76 19.65 2.62
CA ASP A 64 -4.28 21.03 2.61
C ASP A 64 -4.23 21.60 1.18
N ALA A 65 -3.77 22.84 1.05
CA ALA A 65 -3.64 23.50 -0.24
C ALA A 65 -2.62 22.83 -1.18
N ALA A 66 -1.68 22.03 -0.65
CA ALA A 66 -0.70 21.29 -1.45
C ALA A 66 -1.25 19.95 -1.95
N HIS A 67 -2.23 19.37 -1.24
CA HIS A 67 -2.84 18.08 -1.56
C HIS A 67 -4.37 18.17 -1.76
N PRO A 68 -4.88 19.07 -2.63
CA PRO A 68 -6.31 19.16 -2.88
C PRO A 68 -6.82 17.93 -3.62
N PHE A 69 -8.09 17.58 -3.41
CA PHE A 69 -8.74 16.58 -4.24
C PHE A 69 -8.82 17.05 -5.69
N MET A 70 -8.47 16.18 -6.63
CA MET A 70 -8.61 16.42 -8.05
C MET A 70 -9.32 15.23 -8.73
N PRO A 71 -10.31 15.50 -9.62
CA PRO A 71 -11.02 14.45 -10.35
C PRO A 71 -10.08 13.69 -11.30
N LEU A 72 -10.43 12.43 -11.60
CA LEU A 72 -9.66 11.59 -12.52
C LEU A 72 -9.59 12.23 -13.91
N GLN A 73 -8.43 12.11 -14.53
CA GLN A 73 -8.20 12.43 -15.94
C GLN A 73 -8.12 11.16 -16.77
N ASP A 74 -8.23 11.29 -18.09
CA ASP A 74 -8.07 10.17 -19.02
C ASP A 74 -6.68 9.54 -18.83
N GLY A 75 -6.65 8.23 -18.60
CA GLY A 75 -5.43 7.47 -18.34
C GLY A 75 -5.02 7.35 -16.87
N ASP A 76 -5.72 8.02 -15.94
CA ASP A 76 -5.52 7.79 -14.50
C ASP A 76 -6.02 6.42 -14.08
N ILE A 77 -5.16 5.64 -13.41
CA ILE A 77 -5.48 4.28 -12.96
C ILE A 77 -5.87 4.30 -11.48
N ARG A 78 -6.95 3.59 -11.13
CA ARG A 78 -7.36 3.32 -9.76
C ARG A 78 -7.59 1.82 -9.58
N GLY A 79 -7.18 1.31 -8.42
CA GLY A 79 -7.22 -0.11 -8.09
C GLY A 79 -8.28 -0.44 -7.03
N PRO A 80 -8.24 -1.66 -6.48
CA PRO A 80 -9.17 -2.08 -5.43
C PRO A 80 -8.86 -1.47 -4.05
N CYS A 81 -7.68 -0.90 -3.83
CA CYS A 81 -7.30 -0.31 -2.55
C CYS A 81 -7.85 1.13 -2.43
N PRO A 82 -8.89 1.37 -1.61
CA PRO A 82 -9.51 2.69 -1.52
C PRO A 82 -8.52 3.74 -1.01
N GLY A 83 -7.61 3.33 -0.12
CA GLY A 83 -6.58 4.21 0.38
C GLY A 83 -5.65 4.73 -0.73
N LEU A 84 -4.97 3.85 -1.47
CA LEU A 84 -4.02 4.30 -2.50
C LEU A 84 -4.71 5.17 -3.57
N ASN A 85 -5.98 4.90 -3.84
CA ASN A 85 -6.80 5.71 -4.72
C ASN A 85 -6.97 7.15 -4.20
N THR A 86 -7.22 7.32 -2.89
CA THR A 86 -7.29 8.64 -2.24
C THR A 86 -5.94 9.36 -2.34
N LEU A 87 -4.83 8.69 -2.03
CA LEU A 87 -3.49 9.29 -2.09
C LEU A 87 -3.15 9.79 -3.51
N ALA A 88 -3.45 9.00 -4.54
CA ALA A 88 -3.28 9.41 -5.93
C ALA A 88 -4.19 10.58 -6.31
N SER A 89 -5.44 10.61 -5.80
CA SER A 89 -6.40 11.68 -6.14
C SER A 89 -6.06 13.01 -5.46
N HIS A 90 -5.36 12.96 -4.33
CA HIS A 90 -4.83 14.11 -3.58
C HIS A 90 -3.37 14.47 -3.91
N GLY A 91 -2.72 13.75 -4.83
CA GLY A 91 -1.35 14.06 -5.27
C GLY A 91 -0.22 13.62 -4.34
N TYR A 92 -0.51 12.87 -3.26
CA TYR A 92 0.51 12.19 -2.46
C TYR A 92 1.24 11.09 -3.26
N LEU A 93 0.54 10.50 -4.22
CA LEU A 93 1.11 9.62 -5.24
C LEU A 93 0.97 10.27 -6.62
N PRO A 94 1.80 9.85 -7.61
CA PRO A 94 1.57 10.19 -9.00
C PRO A 94 0.10 9.94 -9.38
N ARG A 95 -0.57 10.99 -9.90
CA ARG A 95 -2.03 10.96 -10.13
C ARG A 95 -2.47 9.92 -11.16
N ASN A 96 -1.57 9.56 -12.07
CA ASN A 96 -1.76 8.49 -13.04
C ASN A 96 -1.93 7.09 -12.41
N GLY A 97 -1.66 6.94 -11.11
CA GLY A 97 -1.82 5.67 -10.40
C GLY A 97 -0.65 4.69 -10.59
N ILE A 98 0.49 5.17 -11.10
CA ILE A 98 1.71 4.36 -11.29
C ILE A 98 2.80 4.91 -10.36
N ALA A 99 3.15 4.16 -9.33
CA ALA A 99 4.08 4.59 -8.29
C ALA A 99 5.11 3.51 -7.96
N THR A 100 6.28 3.92 -7.49
CA THR A 100 7.30 3.02 -6.95
C THR A 100 6.93 2.55 -5.53
N PRO A 101 7.48 1.42 -5.05
CA PRO A 101 7.25 0.98 -3.68
C PRO A 101 7.63 2.04 -2.63
N ALA A 102 8.73 2.77 -2.86
CA ALA A 102 9.18 3.83 -1.97
C ALA A 102 8.20 5.02 -1.92
N GLN A 103 7.63 5.42 -3.06
CA GLN A 103 6.59 6.45 -3.11
C GLN A 103 5.35 6.04 -2.32
N ILE A 104 4.93 4.79 -2.44
CA ILE A 104 3.78 4.25 -1.69
C ILE A 104 4.04 4.28 -0.18
N ILE A 105 5.22 3.82 0.24
CA ILE A 105 5.60 3.80 1.65
C ILE A 105 5.64 5.23 2.22
N ASN A 106 6.26 6.17 1.52
CA ASN A 106 6.31 7.57 1.97
C ASN A 106 4.91 8.21 2.01
N ALA A 107 4.10 8.05 0.96
CA ALA A 107 2.77 8.63 0.87
C ALA A 107 1.83 8.14 1.99
N VAL A 108 1.84 6.82 2.27
CA VAL A 108 1.03 6.24 3.35
C VAL A 108 1.51 6.72 4.72
N GLN A 109 2.82 6.83 4.91
CA GLN A 109 3.39 7.34 6.15
C GLN A 109 3.00 8.81 6.39
N ASP A 110 3.11 9.64 5.36
CA ASP A 110 2.89 11.07 5.46
C ASP A 110 1.40 11.43 5.58
N ALA A 111 0.51 10.68 4.94
CA ALA A 111 -0.91 11.02 4.88
C ALA A 111 -1.78 10.27 5.91
N TRP A 112 -1.41 9.06 6.33
CA TRP A 112 -2.27 8.24 7.21
C TRP A 112 -1.64 7.83 8.53
N ILE A 113 -0.33 7.64 8.60
CA ILE A 113 0.35 7.14 9.82
C ILE A 113 0.59 8.28 10.83
N THR A 114 -0.03 9.44 10.64
CA THR A 114 -0.12 10.49 11.66
C THR A 114 -0.78 9.89 12.91
N ALA A 115 0.00 9.68 13.97
CA ALA A 115 -0.44 8.99 15.16
C ALA A 115 -1.43 9.86 15.94
N LEU A 116 -2.64 9.34 16.16
CA LEU A 116 -3.55 9.93 17.15
C LEU A 116 -2.89 9.88 18.52
N ARG A 117 -2.77 11.08 19.11
CA ARG A 117 -2.24 11.42 20.44
C ARG A 117 -2.88 10.59 21.57
N SER A 118 -2.54 9.31 21.71
CA SER A 118 -2.88 8.56 22.92
C SER A 118 -1.68 7.95 23.64
N SER A 119 -0.46 7.97 23.06
CA SER A 119 0.64 7.20 23.67
C SER A 119 2.09 7.71 23.53
N LEU A 120 2.39 8.87 22.92
CA LEU A 120 3.80 9.30 22.75
C LEU A 120 4.14 10.65 23.45
N PRO A 121 5.18 10.69 24.31
CA PRO A 121 5.61 11.88 25.02
C PRO A 121 6.68 12.62 24.21
N THR A 122 6.32 13.41 23.21
CA THR A 122 7.26 14.43 22.69
C THR A 122 6.54 15.76 22.40
N PRO A 123 7.14 16.90 22.76
CA PRO A 123 6.52 18.23 22.62
C PRO A 123 6.62 18.82 21.19
N ARG A 124 7.02 18.04 20.18
CA ARG A 124 7.32 18.59 18.84
C ARG A 124 6.09 18.90 17.98
N CYS A 125 4.93 18.34 18.31
CA CYS A 125 3.71 18.52 17.53
C CYS A 125 2.96 19.85 17.80
N LEU A 126 3.31 20.58 18.87
CA LEU A 126 2.54 21.73 19.37
C LEU A 126 3.02 23.11 18.85
N LEU A 127 4.05 23.16 18.00
CA LEU A 127 4.68 24.43 17.60
C LEU A 127 4.15 25.05 16.29
N MET A 128 3.22 24.39 15.59
CA MET A 128 2.69 24.87 14.31
C MET A 128 1.19 25.24 14.34
N GLU A 129 0.64 25.60 15.51
CA GLU A 129 -0.73 26.16 15.61
C GLU A 129 -0.77 27.64 16.05
N ILE A 130 0.38 28.32 16.22
CA ILE A 130 0.42 29.73 16.66
C ILE A 130 0.78 30.71 15.51
N LEU A 131 0.99 30.24 14.27
CA LEU A 131 1.42 31.10 13.16
C LEU A 131 0.62 30.95 11.87
N LEU A 132 -0.67 30.60 11.97
CA LEU A 132 -1.64 30.94 10.92
C LEU A 132 -2.23 32.32 11.26
N PRO A 133 -1.86 33.38 10.51
CA PRO A 133 -2.44 34.70 10.72
C PRO A 133 -3.91 34.63 10.28
N ILE A 134 -4.81 34.77 11.25
CA ILE A 134 -6.13 35.38 11.05
C ILE A 134 -5.96 36.85 11.41
#